data_AF-A0A7V9BP17-F1
#
_entry.id   AF-A0A7V9BP17-F1
#
_cell.length_a   1.000
_cell.length_b   1.000
_cell.length_c   1.000
_cell.angle_alpha   90.00
_cell.angle_beta   90.00
_cell.angle_gamma   90.00
#
_symmetry.space_group_name_H-M   'P 1'
#
loop_
_entity.id
_entity.type
_entity.pdbx_description
1 polymer ?
#
loop_
_entity_poly.entity_id
_entity_poly.type
_entity_poly.pdbx_seq_one_letter_code
_entity_poly.pdbx_strand_id
1 'polypeptide(L)' 'IQEAAAPATEGTAAPSDADAAADYREHLARVLTTRAVLAAAD' A
#
# COMPACT_ATOMS: atom_id res chain seq x y z
N ILE A 1 0.65 -6.74 13.23
CA ILE A 1 1.37 -6.09 12.09
C ILE A 1 0.54 -6.11 10.81
N GLN A 2 0.10 -7.27 10.29
CA GLN A 2 -0.73 -7.32 9.07
C GLN A 2 -2.02 -6.51 9.16
N GLU A 3 -2.67 -6.51 10.32
CA GLU A 3 -3.89 -5.73 10.57
C GLU A 3 -3.65 -4.22 10.52
N ALA A 4 -2.46 -3.74 10.91
CA ALA A 4 -2.11 -2.33 10.88
C ALA A 4 -1.82 -1.82 9.45
N ALA A 5 -1.43 -2.70 8.53
CA ALA A 5 -1.17 -2.37 7.13
C ALA A 5 -2.40 -2.56 6.22
N ALA A 6 -3.45 -3.24 6.70
CA ALA A 6 -4.66 -3.56 5.94
C ALA A 6 -5.43 -2.32 5.39
N PRO A 7 -5.61 -1.21 6.14
CA PRO A 7 -6.35 -0.06 5.63
C PRO A 7 -5.51 0.88 4.75
N ALA A 8 -4.30 0.48 4.32
CA ALA A 8 -3.40 1.33 3.56
C ALA A 8 -3.97 1.85 2.22
N THR A 9 -5.00 1.19 1.69
CA THR A 9 -5.70 1.61 0.48
C THR A 9 -7.14 2.09 0.74
N GLU A 10 -7.58 2.10 2.00
CA GLU A 10 -8.96 2.45 2.33
C GLU A 10 -9.18 3.96 2.18
N GLY A 11 -10.23 4.34 1.45
CA GLY A 11 -10.52 5.75 1.14
C GLY A 11 -9.57 6.41 0.14
N THR A 12 -8.59 5.68 -0.39
CA THR A 12 -7.69 6.16 -1.45
C THR A 12 -8.05 5.52 -2.78
N ALA A 13 -8.26 6.31 -3.82
CA ALA A 13 -8.33 5.82 -5.20
C ALA A 13 -7.02 6.20 -5.90
N ALA A 14 -6.14 5.23 -6.12
CA ALA A 14 -4.94 5.48 -6.90
C ALA A 14 -5.34 5.80 -8.35
N PRO A 15 -4.89 6.93 -8.93
CA PRO A 15 -5.16 7.18 -10.34
C PRO A 15 -4.47 6.13 -11.22
N SER A 16 -4.79 6.11 -12.50
CA SER A 16 -4.04 5.37 -13.52
C SER A 16 -3.40 6.38 -14.46
N ASP A 17 -2.14 6.18 -14.83
CA ASP A 17 -1.35 7.09 -15.67
C ASP A 17 -0.37 6.26 -16.51
N ALA A 18 0.42 6.94 -17.38
CA ALA A 18 1.40 6.28 -18.24
C ALA A 18 2.40 5.39 -17.49
N ASP A 19 2.72 5.73 -16.24
CA ASP A 19 3.69 5.01 -15.42
C ASP A 19 3.11 3.76 -14.75
N ALA A 20 1.80 3.72 -14.46
CA ALA A 20 1.19 2.62 -13.73
C ALA A 20 -0.35 2.62 -13.75
N ALA A 21 -0.90 1.42 -13.82
CA ALA A 21 -2.30 1.13 -13.53
C ALA A 21 -2.65 1.39 -12.05
N ALA A 22 -3.91 1.73 -11.79
CA ALA A 22 -4.45 1.95 -10.45
C ALA A 22 -4.25 0.71 -9.55
N ASP A 23 -4.62 -0.48 -10.03
CA ASP A 23 -4.50 -1.75 -9.29
C ASP A 23 -3.05 -2.05 -8.86
N TYR A 24 -2.08 -1.72 -9.72
CA TYR A 24 -0.67 -1.90 -9.40
C TYR A 24 -0.23 -0.95 -8.28
N ARG A 25 -0.69 0.30 -8.30
CA ARG A 25 -0.40 1.28 -7.24
C ARG A 25 -1.05 0.91 -5.92
N GLU A 26 -2.29 0.42 -5.93
CA GLU A 26 -2.95 -0.07 -4.72
C GLU A 26 -2.23 -1.29 -4.13
N HIS A 27 -1.82 -2.24 -4.98
CA HIS A 27 -1.04 -3.38 -4.53
C HIS A 27 0.30 -2.96 -3.93
N LEU A 28 1.01 -2.03 -4.60
CA LEU A 28 2.28 -1.51 -4.13
C LEU A 28 2.14 -0.80 -2.78
N ALA A 29 1.09 0.00 -2.58
CA ALA A 29 0.81 0.69 -1.32
C ALA A 29 0.69 -0.30 -0.15
N ARG A 30 -0.04 -1.41 -0.33
CA ARG A 30 -0.16 -2.47 0.70
C ARG A 30 1.20 -3.08 1.02
N VAL A 31 1.98 -3.44 0.00
CA VAL A 31 3.30 -4.06 0.17
C VAL A 31 4.28 -3.14 0.90
N LEU A 32 4.34 -1.86 0.51
CA LEU A 32 5.25 -0.88 1.13
C LEU A 32 4.86 -0.61 2.57
N THR A 33 3.57 -0.46 2.88
CA THR A 33 3.10 -0.25 4.24
C THR A 33 3.42 -1.45 5.14
N THR A 34 3.17 -2.68 4.69
CA THR A 34 3.54 -3.89 5.45
C THR A 34 5.04 -3.90 5.77
N ARG A 35 5.89 -3.59 4.79
CA ARG A 35 7.35 -3.55 4.98
C ARG A 35 7.76 -2.48 5.98
N ALA A 36 7.19 -1.29 5.89
CA ALA A 36 7.50 -0.19 6.80
C ALA A 36 7.11 -0.50 8.26
N VAL A 37 5.92 -1.09 8.47
CA VAL A 37 5.46 -1.46 9.82
C VAL A 37 6.32 -2.57 10.41
N LEU A 38 6.75 -3.56 9.60
CA LEU A 38 7.67 -4.59 10.07
C LEU A 38 9.04 -4.00 10.45
N ALA A 39 9.60 -3.13 9.61
CA ALA A 39 10.89 -2.48 9.88
C ALA A 39 10.86 -1.56 11.11
N ALA A 40 9.70 -1.01 11.48
CA ALA A 40 9.52 -0.15 12.65
C ALA A 40 9.24 -0.93 13.95
N ALA A 41 8.98 -2.24 13.85
CA ALA A 41 8.69 -3.09 15.00
C ALA A 41 9.95 -3.81 15.56
N ASP A 42 11.10 -3.64 14.91
CA ASP A 42 12.44 -4.05 15.38
C ASP A 42 13.13 -2.94 16.18
#